data_AF-A0A023FWK5-F1
#
_entry.id   AF-A0A023FWK5-F1
#
_cell.length_a   1.000
_cell.length_b   1.000
_cell.length_c   1.000
_cell.angle_alpha   90.00
_cell.angle_beta   90.00
_cell.angle_gamma   90.00
#
_symmetry.space_group_name_H-M   'P 1'
#
loop_
_entity.id
_entity.type
_entity.pdbx_description
1 polymer ?
#
loop_
_entity_poly.entity_id
_entity_poly.type
_entity_poly.pdbx_seq_one_letter_code
_entity_poly.pdbx_strand_id
1 'polypeptide(L)'
;MTPATTIVAAGALLHATALALATYEANCSALLMGQYSCAAPEIDPATQQPKTCGPDDQARVVCTAADGIVCKNGTGIGRDTFERTIPCRFTNGYSFETALLLSVFLGMFGADRFYLGYPAIGLAKFCTLGFMFL
;
A
#
# COMPACT_ATOMS: atom_id res chain seq x y z
N MET A 1 9.07 0.10 -52.29
CA MET A 1 9.23 -0.73 -53.50
C MET A 1 9.85 -2.04 -53.05
N THR A 2 9.07 -3.12 -53.13
CA THR A 2 9.50 -4.51 -52.92
C THR A 2 10.56 -4.92 -53.95
N PRO A 3 11.26 -6.03 -53.73
CA PRO A 3 10.81 -7.22 -54.46
C PRO A 3 10.71 -8.48 -53.60
N ALA A 4 9.72 -9.29 -53.98
CA ALA A 4 9.40 -10.60 -53.45
C ALA A 4 10.42 -11.67 -53.87
N THR A 5 10.59 -12.71 -53.05
CA THR A 5 11.00 -14.04 -53.52
C THR A 5 10.51 -15.12 -52.55
N THR A 6 9.66 -16.00 -53.08
CA THR A 6 9.07 -17.20 -52.48
C THR A 6 10.03 -18.39 -52.56
N ILE A 7 10.16 -19.19 -51.49
CA ILE A 7 10.53 -20.61 -51.56
C ILE A 7 9.63 -21.39 -50.56
N VAL A 8 8.94 -22.41 -51.08
CA VAL A 8 8.13 -23.40 -50.36
C VAL A 8 9.07 -24.51 -49.84
N ALA A 9 8.96 -24.89 -48.57
CA ALA A 9 9.42 -26.19 -48.09
C ALA A 9 8.51 -26.68 -46.96
N ALA A 10 7.74 -27.73 -47.26
CA ALA A 10 7.00 -28.52 -46.29
C ALA A 10 7.99 -29.25 -45.37
N GLY A 11 7.92 -28.96 -44.08
CA GLY A 11 8.67 -29.66 -43.04
C GLY A 11 8.16 -29.19 -41.69
N ALA A 12 7.45 -30.05 -40.97
CA ALA A 12 6.94 -29.79 -39.64
C ALA A 12 8.10 -29.71 -38.63
N LEU A 13 8.79 -28.57 -38.63
CA LEU A 13 9.69 -28.15 -37.56
C LEU A 13 8.89 -27.25 -36.63
N LEU A 14 8.59 -27.78 -35.44
CA LEU A 14 8.06 -27.04 -34.29
C LEU A 14 8.91 -25.78 -34.07
N HIS A 15 8.49 -24.67 -34.66
CA HIS A 15 8.98 -23.36 -34.28
C HIS A 15 8.35 -23.05 -32.94
N ALA A 16 9.14 -23.19 -31.87
CA ALA A 16 8.86 -22.48 -30.63
C ALA A 16 9.00 -20.99 -30.93
N THR A 17 7.94 -20.36 -31.44
CA THR A 17 7.83 -18.91 -31.49
C THR A 17 7.86 -18.43 -30.05
N ALA A 18 9.02 -17.95 -29.61
CA ALA A 18 9.12 -17.15 -28.40
C ALA A 18 8.17 -15.94 -28.60
N LEU A 19 7.07 -15.89 -27.85
CA LEU A 19 6.28 -14.68 -27.73
C LEU A 19 7.21 -13.63 -27.10
N ALA A 20 7.83 -12.79 -27.93
CA ALA A 20 8.42 -11.56 -27.45
C ALA A 20 7.25 -10.71 -26.96
N LEU A 21 7.02 -10.69 -25.65
CA LEU A 21 6.14 -9.70 -25.03
C LEU A 21 6.62 -8.32 -25.52
N ALA A 22 5.77 -7.65 -26.29
CA ALA A 22 6.09 -6.31 -26.78
C ALA A 22 6.23 -5.39 -25.56
N THR A 23 7.46 -5.04 -25.20
CA THR A 23 7.74 -4.16 -24.07
C THR A 23 7.42 -2.73 -24.47
N TYR A 24 6.51 -2.09 -23.75
CA TYR A 24 6.13 -0.69 -23.94
C TYR A 24 6.78 0.18 -22.86
N GLU A 25 7.54 1.20 -23.27
CA GLU A 25 8.22 2.10 -22.34
C GLU A 25 7.29 3.24 -21.90
N ALA A 26 6.91 3.25 -20.62
CA ALA A 26 5.94 4.19 -20.04
C ALA A 26 6.54 5.03 -18.91
N ASN A 27 5.85 6.12 -18.58
CA ASN A 27 6.17 6.91 -17.39
C ASN A 27 5.50 6.28 -16.16
N CYS A 28 6.29 5.62 -15.31
CA CYS A 28 5.77 4.86 -14.17
C CYS A 28 5.13 5.73 -13.08
N SER A 29 5.48 7.01 -12.98
CA SER A 29 4.84 7.93 -12.02
C SER A 29 3.41 8.31 -12.41
N ALA A 30 3.05 8.16 -13.68
CA ALA A 30 1.75 8.53 -14.24
C ALA A 30 0.84 7.33 -14.56
N LEU A 31 1.21 6.11 -14.14
CA LEU A 31 0.41 4.91 -14.40
C LEU A 31 -0.97 4.99 -13.70
N LEU A 32 -1.99 4.58 -14.45
CA LEU A 32 -3.37 4.53 -13.97
C LEU A 32 -3.61 3.26 -13.15
N MET A 33 -4.64 3.30 -12.28
CA MET A 33 -5.07 2.13 -11.52
C MET A 33 -5.40 0.97 -12.48
N GLY A 34 -4.84 -0.22 -12.22
CA GLY A 34 -4.96 -1.40 -13.09
C GLY A 34 -3.79 -1.60 -14.05
N GLN A 35 -2.91 -0.62 -14.25
CA GLN A 35 -1.66 -0.77 -15.01
C GLN A 35 -0.45 -1.10 -14.12
N TYR A 36 -0.69 -1.25 -12.82
CA TYR A 36 0.31 -1.60 -11.82
C TYR A 36 -0.39 -2.27 -10.62
N SER A 37 0.39 -3.01 -9.85
CA SER A 37 0.01 -3.62 -8.58
C SER A 37 1.01 -3.21 -7.49
N CYS A 38 0.55 -2.98 -6.27
CA CYS A 38 1.45 -2.63 -5.16
C CYS A 38 1.58 -3.80 -4.20
N ALA A 39 2.80 -4.01 -3.69
CA ALA A 39 3.01 -4.97 -2.62
C ALA A 39 2.32 -4.47 -1.34
N ALA A 40 1.83 -5.41 -0.52
CA ALA A 40 1.28 -5.07 0.78
C ALA A 40 2.40 -4.45 1.65
N PRO A 41 2.16 -3.28 2.27
CA PRO A 41 3.15 -2.67 3.15
C PRO A 41 3.37 -3.53 4.40
N GLU A 42 4.56 -3.39 4.98
CA GLU A 42 4.84 -3.97 6.29
C GLU A 42 4.09 -3.20 7.38
N ILE A 43 3.24 -3.91 8.12
CA ILE A 43 2.41 -3.34 9.18
C ILE A 43 3.15 -3.40 10.51
N ASP A 44 3.12 -2.31 11.27
CA ASP A 44 3.60 -2.24 12.63
C ASP A 44 2.62 -2.98 13.57
N PRO A 45 3.07 -4.01 14.33
CA PRO A 45 2.20 -4.78 15.21
C PRO A 45 1.55 -3.93 16.32
N ALA A 46 2.21 -2.86 16.77
CA ALA A 46 1.65 -2.00 17.82
C ALA A 46 0.51 -1.13 17.25
N THR A 47 0.79 -0.38 16.19
CA THR A 47 -0.11 0.66 15.70
C THR A 47 -1.13 0.18 14.67
N GLN A 48 -0.91 -1.02 14.09
CA GLN A 48 -1.69 -1.56 12.97
C GLN A 48 -1.68 -0.63 11.72
N GLN A 49 -0.63 0.18 11.58
CA GLN A 49 -0.39 1.07 10.43
C GLN A 49 0.87 0.63 9.67
N PRO A 50 1.04 1.04 8.39
CA PRO A 50 2.30 0.83 7.68
C PRO A 50 3.48 1.46 8.43
N LYS A 51 4.61 0.75 8.56
CA LYS A 51 5.81 1.27 9.24
C LYS A 51 6.35 2.57 8.61
N THR A 52 6.11 2.77 7.32
CA THR A 52 6.54 3.96 6.56
C THR A 52 5.54 5.11 6.64
N CYS A 53 4.48 5.02 7.46
CA CYS A 53 3.51 6.09 7.63
C CYS A 53 4.13 7.26 8.40
N GLY A 54 4.31 8.40 7.71
CA GLY A 54 4.83 9.63 8.29
C GLY A 54 3.74 10.56 8.83
N PRO A 55 4.12 11.69 9.46
CA PRO A 55 3.18 12.69 9.98
C PRO A 55 2.26 13.32 8.91
N ASP A 56 2.61 13.18 7.63
CA ASP A 56 1.83 13.66 6.48
C ASP A 56 0.63 12.75 6.13
N ASP A 57 0.27 11.79 7.00
CA ASP A 57 -0.77 10.78 6.75
C ASP A 57 -0.54 10.01 5.44
N GLN A 58 0.72 9.80 5.10
CA GLN A 58 1.16 9.21 3.86
C GLN A 58 2.25 8.16 4.11
N ALA A 59 2.09 7.00 3.47
CA ALA A 59 3.04 5.89 3.53
C ALA A 59 3.55 5.58 2.13
N ARG A 60 4.85 5.30 2.01
CA ARG A 60 5.49 4.90 0.75
C ARG A 60 5.40 3.39 0.60
N VAL A 61 4.93 2.95 -0.56
CA VAL A 61 4.87 1.53 -0.95
C VAL A 61 5.51 1.30 -2.31
N VAL A 62 6.06 0.12 -2.47
CA VAL A 62 6.68 -0.33 -3.71
C VAL A 62 5.61 -0.99 -4.58
N CYS A 63 5.53 -0.56 -5.84
CA CYS A 63 4.60 -1.06 -6.82
C CYS A 63 5.33 -1.57 -8.06
N THR A 64 4.74 -2.58 -8.69
CA THR A 64 5.19 -3.24 -9.91
C THR A 64 4.22 -2.90 -11.04
N ALA A 65 4.75 -2.49 -12.20
CA ALA A 65 3.96 -2.28 -13.40
C ALA A 65 3.38 -3.61 -13.91
N ALA A 66 2.29 -3.53 -14.69
CA ALA A 66 1.71 -4.69 -15.35
C ALA A 66 2.67 -5.27 -16.40
N ASP A 67 2.49 -6.56 -16.70
CA ASP A 67 3.35 -7.28 -17.63
C ASP A 67 3.48 -6.57 -18.99
N GLY A 68 4.73 -6.42 -19.45
CA GLY A 68 5.05 -5.74 -20.70
C GLY A 68 5.19 -4.22 -20.61
N ILE A 69 4.97 -3.59 -19.45
CA ILE A 69 5.25 -2.17 -19.23
C ILE A 69 6.62 -2.01 -18.56
N VAL A 70 7.50 -1.24 -19.21
CA VAL A 70 8.85 -0.93 -18.69
C VAL A 70 8.92 0.55 -18.34
N CYS A 71 9.42 0.85 -17.14
CA CYS A 71 9.60 2.21 -16.67
C CYS A 71 10.73 2.93 -17.41
N LYS A 72 10.47 4.17 -17.84
CA LYS A 72 11.52 5.08 -18.32
C LYS A 72 12.52 5.39 -17.21
N ASN A 73 13.80 5.56 -17.57
CA ASN A 73 14.84 6.00 -16.65
C ASN A 73 14.42 7.27 -15.90
N GLY A 74 14.54 7.24 -14.56
CA GLY A 74 14.15 8.34 -13.67
C GLY A 74 12.67 8.40 -13.27
N THR A 75 11.81 7.52 -13.82
CA THR A 75 10.39 7.43 -13.44
C THR A 75 10.06 6.29 -12.47
N GLY A 76 11.01 5.37 -12.26
CA GLY A 76 10.91 4.25 -11.35
C GLY A 76 12.25 3.97 -10.67
N ILE A 77 12.24 3.03 -9.73
CA ILE A 77 13.43 2.55 -9.00
C ILE A 77 14.13 1.46 -9.82
N GLY A 78 13.34 0.63 -10.52
CA GLY A 78 13.83 -0.46 -11.35
C GLY A 78 13.20 -0.46 -12.75
N ARG A 79 13.29 -1.61 -13.44
CA ARG A 79 12.75 -1.79 -14.80
C ARG A 79 11.23 -1.72 -14.85
N ASP A 80 10.57 -2.23 -13.82
CA ASP A 80 9.11 -2.33 -13.69
C ASP A 80 8.65 -1.88 -12.29
N THR A 81 9.58 -1.58 -11.38
CA THR A 81 9.29 -1.17 -10.00
C THR A 81 9.39 0.33 -9.80
N PHE A 82 8.43 0.88 -9.05
CA PHE A 82 8.40 2.29 -8.68
C PHE A 82 7.75 2.48 -7.30
N GLU A 83 8.03 3.61 -6.66
CA GLU A 83 7.42 3.98 -5.40
C GLU A 83 6.15 4.79 -5.64
N ARG A 84 5.10 4.49 -4.86
CA ARG A 84 3.88 5.28 -4.83
C ARG A 84 3.47 5.54 -3.39
N THR A 85 2.85 6.70 -3.18
CA THR A 85 2.35 7.06 -1.86
C THR A 85 0.90 6.64 -1.72
N ILE A 86 0.58 5.98 -0.61
CA ILE A 86 -0.78 5.61 -0.21
C ILE A 86 -1.18 6.40 1.04
N PRO A 87 -2.48 6.73 1.18
CA PRO A 87 -2.97 7.37 2.39
C PRO A 87 -2.90 6.41 3.58
N CYS A 88 -2.44 6.91 4.73
CA CYS A 88 -2.42 6.21 6.00
C CYS A 88 -2.86 7.15 7.14
N ARG A 89 -2.90 6.67 8.38
CA ARG A 89 -3.13 7.53 9.55
C ARG A 89 -1.94 7.45 10.48
N PHE A 90 -1.24 8.56 10.63
CA PHE A 90 -0.11 8.64 11.54
C PHE A 90 -0.60 8.46 12.98
N THR A 91 0.13 7.66 13.75
CA THR A 91 -0.18 7.41 15.17
C THR A 91 1.07 7.65 16.01
N ASN A 92 0.88 8.02 17.27
CA ASN A 92 1.97 8.31 18.21
C ASN A 92 2.65 7.05 18.79
N GLY A 93 2.54 5.90 18.10
CA GLY A 93 3.12 4.62 18.56
C GLY A 93 2.32 3.90 19.65
N TYR A 94 1.13 4.38 20.01
CA TYR A 94 0.26 3.68 20.96
C TYR A 94 -0.23 2.35 20.37
N SER A 95 -0.31 1.32 21.22
CA SER A 95 -0.75 0.01 20.78
C SER A 95 -2.27 -0.05 20.61
N PHE A 96 -2.73 -0.39 19.41
CA PHE A 96 -4.14 -0.47 19.05
C PHE A 96 -4.85 -1.56 19.84
N GLU A 97 -4.21 -2.72 20.02
CA GLU A 97 -4.77 -3.84 20.78
C GLU A 97 -5.03 -3.47 22.25
N THR A 98 -4.05 -2.82 22.89
CA THR A 98 -4.20 -2.36 24.28
C THR A 98 -5.29 -1.29 24.38
N ALA A 99 -5.34 -0.32 23.47
CA ALA A 99 -6.40 0.68 23.45
C ALA A 99 -7.78 0.03 23.34
N LEU A 100 -7.93 -0.96 22.44
CA LEU A 100 -9.17 -1.72 22.27
C LEU A 100 -9.56 -2.48 23.54
N LEU A 101 -8.62 -3.21 24.15
CA LEU A 101 -8.85 -3.94 25.40
C LEU A 101 -9.25 -3.00 26.54
N LEU A 102 -8.55 -1.87 26.69
CA LEU A 102 -8.89 -0.85 27.69
C LEU A 102 -10.27 -0.24 27.42
N SER A 103 -10.66 -0.09 26.15
CA SER A 103 -11.98 0.42 25.78
C SER A 103 -13.08 -0.57 26.13
N VAL A 104 -12.86 -1.87 25.91
CA VAL A 104 -13.83 -2.93 26.21
C VAL A 104 -13.99 -3.13 27.72
N PHE A 105 -12.88 -3.28 28.47
CA PHE A 105 -12.95 -3.64 29.89
C PHE A 105 -13.04 -2.43 30.83
N LEU A 106 -12.35 -1.33 30.52
CA LEU A 106 -12.27 -0.13 31.36
C LEU A 106 -12.80 1.13 30.64
N GLY A 107 -13.59 0.97 29.58
CA GLY A 107 -14.13 2.08 28.79
C GLY A 107 -15.07 3.00 29.57
N MET A 108 -15.82 2.44 30.54
CA MET A 108 -16.72 3.19 31.41
C MET A 108 -15.97 4.15 32.35
N PHE A 109 -14.76 3.78 32.77
CA PHE A 109 -13.85 4.65 33.53
C PHE A 109 -13.02 5.57 32.63
N GLY A 110 -13.08 5.41 31.30
CA GLY A 110 -12.33 6.23 30.35
C GLY A 110 -10.83 5.91 30.26
N ALA A 111 -10.39 4.74 30.73
CA ALA A 111 -8.97 4.34 30.74
C ALA A 111 -8.33 4.37 29.33
N ASP A 112 -9.07 3.94 28.31
CA ASP A 112 -8.68 4.03 26.89
C ASP A 112 -8.30 5.47 26.47
N ARG A 113 -9.04 6.47 26.95
CA ARG A 113 -8.78 7.89 26.61
C ARG A 113 -7.60 8.45 27.37
N PHE A 114 -7.37 8.02 28.61
CA PHE A 114 -6.13 8.34 29.31
C PHE A 114 -4.91 7.72 28.61
N TYR A 115 -5.02 6.47 28.15
CA TYR A 115 -3.94 5.78 27.44
C TYR A 115 -3.53 6.50 26.14
N LEU A 116 -4.50 7.00 25.37
CA LEU A 116 -4.24 7.75 24.13
C LEU A 116 -3.79 9.21 24.35
N GLY A 117 -3.73 9.70 25.60
CA GLY A 117 -3.31 11.07 25.92
C GLY A 117 -4.43 12.12 25.89
N TYR A 118 -5.69 11.73 26.07
CA TYR A 118 -6.84 12.63 26.18
C TYR A 118 -7.38 12.71 27.62
N PRO A 119 -6.66 13.36 28.56
CA PRO A 119 -6.98 13.31 29.98
C PRO A 119 -8.31 13.99 30.35
N ALA A 120 -8.69 15.06 29.64
CA ALA A 120 -9.94 15.78 29.91
C ALA A 120 -11.18 14.89 29.67
N ILE A 121 -11.19 14.14 28.55
CA ILE A 121 -12.29 13.24 28.20
C ILE A 121 -12.26 11.99 29.10
N GLY A 122 -11.06 11.49 29.43
CA GLY A 122 -10.89 10.42 30.41
C GLY A 122 -11.52 10.78 31.75
N LEU A 123 -11.22 11.98 32.28
CA LEU A 123 -11.74 12.45 33.57
C LEU A 123 -13.26 12.67 33.52
N ALA A 124 -13.77 13.25 32.43
CA ALA A 124 -15.21 13.40 32.24
C ALA A 124 -15.94 12.05 32.30
N LYS A 125 -15.41 11.01 31.64
CA LYS A 125 -15.98 9.65 31.71
C LYS A 125 -15.86 9.04 33.10
N PHE A 126 -14.72 9.24 33.77
CA PHE A 126 -14.50 8.74 35.12
C PHE A 126 -15.47 9.35 36.14
N CYS A 127 -15.66 10.68 36.13
CA CYS A 127 -16.58 11.36 37.04
C CYS A 127 -18.05 11.00 36.81
N THR A 128 -18.41 10.70 35.55
CA THR A 128 -19.80 10.36 35.18
C THR A 128 -20.08 8.85 35.20
N LEU A 129 -19.07 8.01 35.50
CA LEU A 129 -19.08 6.56 35.29
C LEU A 129 -19.70 6.17 33.93
N GLY A 130 -19.31 6.87 32.87
CA GLY A 130 -19.82 6.65 31.52
C GLY A 130 -21.33 6.93 31.37
N PHE A 131 -21.79 8.09 31.85
CA PHE A 131 -23.19 8.56 31.82
C PHE A 131 -24.14 7.92 32.85
N MET A 132 -23.66 7.17 33.84
CA MET A 132 -24.51 6.66 34.92
C MET A 132 -24.89 7.76 35.94
N PHE A 133 -24.11 8.84 36.02
CA PHE A 133 -24.33 9.97 36.93
C PHE A 133 -24.78 11.28 36.23
N LEU A 134 -25.28 11.19 35.00
CA LEU A 134 -25.91 12.29 34.26
C LEU A 134 -27.41 12.06 34.12
#